data_AF-A0A376KRA1-F1
#
_entry.id   AF-A0A376KRA1-F1
#
_cell.length_a   1.000
_cell.length_b   1.000
_cell.length_c   1.000
_cell.angle_alpha   90.00
_cell.angle_beta   90.00
_cell.angle_gamma   90.00
#
_symmetry.space_group_name_H-M   'P 1'
#
loop_
_entity.id
_entity.type
_entity.pdbx_description
1 polymer ?
#
loop_
_entity_poly.entity_id
_entity_poly.type
_entity_poly.pdbx_seq_one_letter_code
_entity_poly.pdbx_strand_id
1 'polypeptide(L)'
;MSGLLAEAFLEKNPGAKIIHDPRLSWNTVDVVTAAGGTPVMSKTGHAFIKERMRKEDAIYGGEMSAHHYFRDFAYCDSGMIPWLLVAELVCLKEKTLGELVRDRMAAFPASGEINSKLAQPVEAINRGGTAF
;
A
#
# COMPACT_ATOMS: atom_id res chain seq x y z
N MET A 1 4.05 2.63 5.66
CA MET A 1 5.10 2.49 4.62
C MET A 1 4.56 2.67 3.21
N SER A 2 3.53 1.92 2.79
CA SER A 2 3.02 1.98 1.40
C SER A 2 2.60 3.37 0.92
N GLY A 3 1.96 4.18 1.78
CA GLY A 3 1.63 5.58 1.44
C GLY A 3 2.86 6.45 1.21
N LEU A 4 3.88 6.34 2.07
CA LEU A 4 5.12 7.12 1.94
C LEU A 4 5.87 6.81 0.63
N LEU A 5 5.95 5.53 0.23
CA LEU A 5 6.54 5.17 -1.06
C LEU A 5 5.66 5.64 -2.23
N ALA A 6 4.34 5.51 -2.12
CA ALA A 6 3.42 5.96 -3.16
C ALA A 6 3.58 7.47 -3.44
N GLU A 7 3.65 8.28 -2.39
CA GLU A 7 3.89 9.72 -2.48
C GLU A 7 5.23 10.01 -3.19
N ALA A 8 6.30 9.34 -2.79
CA ALA A 8 7.62 9.51 -3.42
C ALA A 8 7.64 9.14 -4.91
N PHE A 9 6.87 8.13 -5.33
CA PHE A 9 6.71 7.80 -6.75
C PHE A 9 5.90 8.84 -7.51
N LEU A 10 4.87 9.43 -6.88
CA LEU A 10 4.02 10.45 -7.48
C LEU A 10 4.72 11.81 -7.59
N GLU A 11 5.64 12.14 -6.68
CA GLU A 11 6.53 13.31 -6.83
C GLU A 11 7.33 13.23 -8.14
N LYS A 12 7.78 12.04 -8.54
CA LYS A 12 8.55 11.80 -9.76
C LYS A 12 7.67 11.47 -10.99
N ASN A 13 6.44 10.99 -10.77
CA ASN A 13 5.49 10.55 -11.80
C ASN A 13 4.08 11.10 -11.52
N PRO A 14 3.83 12.40 -11.75
CA PRO A 14 2.52 13.00 -11.50
C PRO A 14 1.40 12.29 -12.29
N GLY A 15 0.24 12.08 -11.66
CA GLY A 15 -0.90 11.42 -12.30
C GLY A 15 -0.81 9.89 -12.42
N ALA A 16 0.29 9.28 -11.98
CA ALA A 16 0.46 7.82 -12.09
C ALA A 16 -0.53 7.04 -11.20
N LYS A 17 -0.77 5.79 -11.58
CA LYS A 17 -1.61 4.86 -10.82
C LYS A 17 -0.80 4.10 -9.78
N ILE A 18 -1.42 3.86 -8.63
CA ILE A 18 -0.85 3.11 -7.51
C ILE A 18 -1.76 1.95 -7.15
N ILE A 19 -1.23 0.71 -7.22
CA ILE A 19 -2.01 -0.48 -6.83
C ILE A 19 -1.91 -0.70 -5.32
N HIS A 20 -3.02 -1.02 -4.68
CA HIS A 20 -3.03 -1.41 -3.27
C HIS A 20 -4.03 -2.54 -2.99
N ASP A 21 -3.79 -3.27 -1.89
CA ASP A 21 -4.72 -4.30 -1.39
C ASP A 21 -5.87 -3.67 -0.55
N PRO A 22 -6.96 -4.40 -0.24
CA PRO A 22 -8.09 -3.86 0.51
C PRO A 22 -7.90 -3.88 2.03
N ARG A 23 -6.83 -4.49 2.57
CA ARG A 23 -6.66 -4.72 4.02
C ARG A 23 -6.45 -3.42 4.79
N LEU A 24 -5.65 -2.51 4.23
CA LEU A 24 -5.44 -1.16 4.75
C LEU A 24 -5.44 -0.15 3.60
N SER A 25 -6.63 0.37 3.28
CA SER A 25 -6.86 1.18 2.09
C SER A 25 -6.86 2.69 2.37
N TRP A 26 -7.48 3.16 3.46
CA TRP A 26 -7.76 4.60 3.68
C TRP A 26 -6.52 5.48 3.59
N ASN A 27 -5.45 5.18 4.34
CA ASN A 27 -4.21 5.95 4.27
C ASN A 27 -3.63 5.99 2.86
N THR A 28 -3.63 4.86 2.14
CA THR A 28 -3.05 4.77 0.81
C THR A 28 -3.88 5.55 -0.21
N VAL A 29 -5.20 5.43 -0.15
CA VAL A 29 -6.13 6.19 -1.01
C VAL A 29 -5.99 7.68 -0.78
N ASP A 30 -5.95 8.11 0.48
CA ASP A 30 -5.81 9.53 0.85
C ASP A 30 -4.50 10.12 0.34
N VAL A 31 -3.37 9.48 0.64
CA VAL A 31 -2.04 9.95 0.20
C VAL A 31 -1.94 10.00 -1.32
N VAL A 32 -2.39 8.95 -2.01
CA VAL A 32 -2.31 8.88 -3.48
C VAL A 32 -3.17 9.96 -4.13
N THR A 33 -4.40 10.16 -3.62
CA THR A 33 -5.31 11.18 -4.16
C THR A 33 -4.76 12.59 -3.89
N ALA A 34 -4.25 12.85 -2.68
CA ALA A 34 -3.67 14.13 -2.30
C ALA A 34 -2.41 14.47 -3.13
N ALA A 35 -1.61 13.47 -3.49
CA ALA A 35 -0.45 13.62 -4.37
C ALA A 35 -0.80 13.64 -5.87
N GLY A 36 -2.09 13.70 -6.23
CA GLY A 36 -2.56 13.80 -7.62
C GLY A 36 -2.45 12.51 -8.42
N GLY A 37 -2.25 11.36 -7.76
CA GLY A 37 -2.26 10.04 -8.37
C GLY A 37 -3.65 9.41 -8.40
N THR A 38 -3.72 8.19 -8.97
CA THR A 38 -4.96 7.40 -8.99
C THR A 38 -4.78 6.11 -8.19
N PRO A 39 -5.45 5.94 -7.04
CA PRO A 39 -5.38 4.70 -6.28
C PRO A 39 -6.25 3.63 -6.96
N VAL A 40 -5.69 2.45 -7.18
CA VAL A 40 -6.42 1.33 -7.79
C VAL A 40 -6.36 0.13 -6.87
N MET A 41 -7.52 -0.26 -6.36
CA MET A 41 -7.64 -1.44 -5.51
C MET A 41 -7.48 -2.73 -6.34
N SER A 42 -6.82 -3.72 -5.75
CA SER A 42 -6.67 -5.07 -6.29
C SER A 42 -6.92 -6.11 -5.20
N LYS A 43 -7.31 -7.32 -5.59
CA LYS A 43 -7.28 -8.48 -4.69
C LYS A 43 -5.86 -8.67 -4.13
N THR A 44 -5.76 -9.00 -2.85
CA THR A 44 -4.50 -9.35 -2.17
C THR A 44 -3.84 -10.58 -2.82
N GLY A 45 -2.51 -10.56 -2.94
CA GLY A 45 -1.68 -11.63 -3.45
C GLY A 45 -0.84 -11.18 -4.64
N HIS A 46 0.44 -11.54 -4.64
CA HIS A 46 1.42 -11.09 -5.64
C HIS A 46 0.97 -11.30 -7.09
N ALA A 47 0.30 -12.40 -7.41
CA ALA A 47 -0.17 -12.66 -8.78
C ALA A 47 -1.19 -11.60 -9.24
N PHE A 48 -2.19 -11.30 -8.41
CA PHE A 48 -3.23 -10.31 -8.69
C PHE A 48 -2.66 -8.89 -8.75
N ILE A 49 -1.75 -8.55 -7.84
CA ILE A 49 -1.09 -7.24 -7.84
C ILE A 49 -0.26 -7.07 -9.13
N LYS A 50 0.57 -8.04 -9.50
CA LYS A 50 1.39 -7.98 -10.72
C LYS A 50 0.54 -7.91 -11.99
N GLU A 51 -0.52 -8.71 -12.07
CA GLU A 51 -1.49 -8.66 -13.16
C GLU A 51 -2.15 -7.28 -13.26
N ARG A 52 -2.64 -6.75 -12.12
CA ARG A 52 -3.31 -5.46 -12.08
C ARG A 52 -2.38 -4.30 -12.42
N MET A 53 -1.13 -4.32 -11.94
CA MET A 53 -0.15 -3.30 -12.29
C MET A 53 0.14 -3.27 -13.78
N ARG A 54 0.29 -4.44 -14.44
CA ARG A 54 0.49 -4.50 -15.90
C ARG A 54 -0.73 -4.00 -16.66
N LYS A 55 -1.93 -4.40 -16.24
CA LYS A 55 -3.18 -3.97 -16.88
C LYS A 55 -3.38 -2.45 -16.80
N GLU A 56 -2.98 -1.85 -15.69
CA GLU A 56 -3.20 -0.44 -15.42
C GLU A 56 -2.01 0.46 -15.78
N ASP A 57 -0.86 -0.16 -16.10
CA ASP A 57 0.45 0.48 -16.17
C ASP A 57 0.78 1.31 -14.92
N ALA A 58 0.56 0.71 -13.74
CA ALA A 58 0.80 1.37 -12.47
C ALA A 58 2.30 1.43 -12.15
N ILE A 59 2.76 2.60 -11.68
CA ILE A 59 4.18 2.84 -11.37
C ILE A 59 4.65 2.03 -10.17
N TYR A 60 3.75 1.84 -9.19
CA TYR A 60 4.04 1.21 -7.92
C TYR A 60 2.82 0.42 -7.40
N GLY A 61 3.10 -0.69 -6.72
CA GLY A 61 2.10 -1.49 -6.03
C GLY A 61 2.57 -1.82 -4.62
N GLY A 62 1.68 -1.74 -3.64
CA GLY A 62 2.01 -2.04 -2.24
C GLY A 62 0.97 -2.91 -1.55
N GLU A 63 1.43 -3.92 -0.84
CA GLU A 63 0.61 -4.74 0.06
C GLU A 63 0.91 -4.40 1.52
N MET A 64 -0.08 -4.64 2.41
CA MET A 64 0.14 -4.49 3.86
C MET A 64 1.25 -5.42 4.38
N SER A 65 1.43 -6.58 3.76
CA SER A 65 2.43 -7.60 4.12
C SER A 65 3.87 -7.26 3.73
N ALA A 66 4.19 -5.98 3.52
CA ALA A 66 5.51 -5.48 3.14
C ALA A 66 6.03 -5.96 1.76
N HIS A 67 5.15 -6.38 0.86
CA HIS A 67 5.51 -6.55 -0.55
C HIS A 67 5.32 -5.24 -1.31
N HIS A 68 6.39 -4.82 -1.96
CA HIS A 68 6.47 -3.56 -2.70
C HIS A 68 6.92 -3.86 -4.13
N TYR A 69 6.06 -3.55 -5.10
CA TYR A 69 6.20 -3.87 -6.52
C TYR A 69 6.50 -2.62 -7.33
N PHE A 70 7.36 -2.73 -8.33
CA PHE A 70 7.84 -1.59 -9.11
C PHE A 70 7.72 -1.87 -10.60
N ARG A 71 7.10 -0.95 -11.35
CA ARG A 71 6.95 -1.07 -12.81
C ARG A 71 8.29 -1.36 -13.48
N ASP A 72 9.27 -0.52 -13.18
CA ASP A 72 10.59 -0.53 -13.82
C ASP A 72 11.49 -1.66 -13.29
N PHE A 73 11.00 -2.46 -12.34
CA PHE A 73 11.59 -3.73 -11.91
C PHE A 73 10.74 -4.92 -12.41
N ALA A 74 10.32 -4.87 -13.67
CA ALA A 74 9.49 -5.89 -14.33
C ALA A 74 8.16 -6.18 -13.61
N TYR A 75 7.60 -5.18 -12.92
CA TYR A 75 6.45 -5.31 -12.02
C TYR A 75 6.67 -6.30 -10.87
N CYS A 76 7.91 -6.66 -10.55
CA CYS A 76 8.24 -7.56 -9.46
C CYS A 76 8.42 -6.81 -8.15
N ASP A 77 8.29 -7.56 -7.07
CA ASP A 77 8.58 -7.11 -5.74
C ASP A 77 10.08 -7.14 -5.44
N SER A 78 10.51 -6.21 -4.59
CA SER A 78 11.88 -6.16 -4.09
C SER A 78 11.89 -5.69 -2.64
N GLY A 79 12.63 -6.40 -1.79
CA GLY A 79 12.95 -5.94 -0.44
C GLY A 79 14.06 -4.88 -0.41
N MET A 80 14.82 -4.72 -1.50
CA MET A 80 15.98 -3.82 -1.55
C MET A 80 15.61 -2.39 -1.92
N ILE A 81 14.71 -2.22 -2.90
CA ILE A 81 14.31 -0.90 -3.39
C ILE A 81 13.62 -0.06 -2.30
N PRO A 82 12.69 -0.58 -1.48
CA PRO A 82 12.01 0.19 -0.44
C PRO A 82 12.95 0.88 0.55
N TRP A 83 13.93 0.17 1.10
CA TRP A 83 14.80 0.75 2.13
C TRP A 83 15.77 1.78 1.55
N LEU A 84 16.22 1.61 0.30
CA LEU A 84 17.03 2.59 -0.41
C LEU A 84 16.24 3.89 -0.65
N LEU A 85 14.98 3.77 -1.10
CA LEU A 85 14.09 4.92 -1.26
C LEU A 85 13.82 5.63 0.07
N VAL A 86 13.63 4.87 1.16
CA VAL A 86 13.46 5.46 2.50
C VAL A 86 14.72 6.19 2.95
N ALA A 87 15.91 5.60 2.74
CA ALA A 87 17.17 6.25 3.07
C ALA A 87 17.35 7.55 2.27
N GLU A 88 17.07 7.53 0.97
CA GLU A 88 17.05 8.73 0.11
C GLU A 88 16.11 9.80 0.68
N LEU A 89 14.86 9.45 1.01
CA LEU A 89 13.87 10.38 1.54
C LEU A 89 14.28 10.98 2.90
N VAL A 90 14.84 10.17 3.80
CA VAL A 90 15.34 10.65 5.10
C VAL A 90 16.47 11.66 4.91
N CYS A 91 17.40 11.37 3.98
CA CYS A 91 18.49 12.30 3.65
C CYS A 91 17.98 13.59 3.01
N LEU A 92 17.09 13.51 2.02
CA LEU A 92 16.62 14.67 1.26
C LEU A 92 15.65 15.57 2.04
N LYS A 93 14.81 14.99 2.91
CA LYS A 93 13.81 15.73 3.67
C LYS A 93 14.34 16.21 5.02
N GLU A 94 15.56 15.82 5.41
CA GLU A 94 16.18 16.11 6.72
C GLU A 94 15.27 15.77 7.90
N LYS A 95 14.52 14.68 7.79
CA LYS A 95 13.57 14.19 8.79
C LYS A 95 13.85 12.73 9.13
N THR A 96 13.64 12.36 10.38
CA THR A 96 13.64 10.95 10.77
C THR A 96 12.49 10.20 10.11
N LEU A 97 12.65 8.89 9.90
CA LEU A 97 11.57 8.05 9.39
C LEU A 97 10.29 8.17 10.25
N GLY A 98 10.45 8.26 11.57
CA GLY A 98 9.34 8.44 12.50
C GLY A 98 8.55 9.74 12.26
N GLU A 99 9.24 10.83 11.91
CA GLU A 99 8.57 12.10 11.55
C GLU A 99 7.85 12.02 10.21
N LEU A 100 8.43 11.31 9.22
CA LEU A 100 7.82 11.14 7.90
C LEU A 100 6.48 10.39 7.93
N VAL A 101 6.28 9.50 8.92
CA VAL A 101 5.06 8.67 9.02
C VAL A 101 4.10 9.10 10.12
N ARG A 102 4.51 10.00 11.02
CA ARG A 102 3.80 10.34 12.26
C ARG A 102 2.35 10.74 12.02
N ASP A 103 2.14 11.73 11.17
CA ASP A 103 0.81 12.31 10.95
C ASP A 103 -0.14 11.30 10.31
N ARG A 104 0.40 10.43 9.44
CA ARG A 104 -0.34 9.34 8.80
C ARG A 104 -0.72 8.23 9.76
N MET A 105 0.17 7.86 10.68
CA MET A 105 -0.14 6.91 11.74
C MET A 105 -1.20 7.44 12.70
N ALA A 106 -1.18 8.75 13.00
CA ALA A 106 -2.20 9.39 13.85
C ALA A 106 -3.56 9.52 13.14
N ALA A 107 -3.58 9.87 11.86
CA ALA A 107 -4.81 10.01 11.08
C ALA A 107 -5.48 8.66 10.77
N PHE A 108 -4.70 7.59 10.60
CA PHE A 108 -5.18 6.26 10.23
C PHE A 108 -4.59 5.17 11.12
N PRO A 109 -4.97 5.11 12.42
CA PRO A 109 -4.51 4.06 13.31
C PRO A 109 -5.04 2.71 12.83
N ALA A 110 -4.15 1.71 12.75
CA ALA A 110 -4.49 0.36 12.33
C ALA A 110 -4.25 -0.61 13.49
N SER A 111 -5.16 -1.58 13.68
CA SER A 111 -5.02 -2.64 14.68
C SER A 111 -3.87 -3.62 14.40
N GLY A 112 -3.33 -3.58 13.18
CA GLY A 112 -2.53 -4.68 12.63
C GLY A 112 -3.39 -5.88 12.25
N GLU A 113 -2.74 -6.94 11.77
CA GLU A 113 -3.41 -8.20 11.40
C GLU A 113 -3.68 -9.05 12.64
N ILE A 114 -4.96 -9.29 12.94
CA ILE A 114 -5.40 -10.16 14.02
C ILE A 114 -5.90 -11.46 13.42
N ASN A 115 -5.24 -12.57 13.78
CA ASN A 115 -5.58 -13.89 13.27
C ASN A 115 -6.34 -14.69 14.33
N SER A 116 -7.53 -15.18 13.99
CA SER A 116 -8.34 -16.04 14.87
C SER A 116 -8.69 -17.35 14.16
N LYS A 117 -8.48 -18.48 14.84
CA LYS A 117 -8.85 -19.81 14.33
C LYS A 117 -10.23 -20.19 14.87
N LEU A 118 -11.18 -20.48 13.98
CA LEU A 118 -12.54 -20.88 14.34
C LEU A 118 -12.80 -22.32 13.89
N ALA A 119 -13.61 -23.05 14.67
CA ALA A 119 -14.05 -24.39 14.28
C ALA A 119 -14.95 -24.37 13.03
N GLN A 120 -15.76 -23.30 12.86
CA GLN A 120 -16.67 -23.13 11.73
C GLN A 120 -16.60 -21.71 11.14
N PRO A 121 -15.58 -21.40 10.30
CA PRO A 121 -15.38 -20.06 9.74
C PRO A 121 -16.52 -19.57 8.84
N VAL A 122 -17.13 -20.47 8.04
CA VAL A 122 -18.21 -20.13 7.10
C VAL A 122 -19.46 -19.66 7.84
N GLU A 123 -19.84 -20.33 8.92
CA GLU A 123 -20.98 -19.91 9.74
C GLU A 123 -20.75 -18.54 10.39
N ALA A 124 -19.53 -18.28 10.85
CA ALA A 124 -19.18 -17.00 11.46
C ALA A 124 -19.30 -15.82 10.47
N ILE A 125 -18.89 -16.01 9.21
CA ILE A 125 -19.04 -15.02 8.15
C ILE A 125 -20.52 -14.74 7.88
N ASN A 126 -21.33 -15.79 7.76
CA ASN A 126 -22.75 -15.66 7.45
C ASN A 126 -23.54 -14.99 8.58
N ARG A 127 -23.16 -15.17 9.85
CA ARG A 127 -23.78 -14.46 10.99
C ARG A 127 -23.48 -12.96 10.99
N GLY A 128 -22.30 -12.54 10.52
CA GLY A 128 -21.92 -11.13 10.44
C GLY A 128 -22.52 -10.38 9.24
N GLY A 129 -22.83 -11.10 8.16
CA GLY A 129 -23.33 -10.52 6.91
C GLY A 129 -24.80 -10.05 6.94
N THR A 130 -25.59 -10.44 7.93
CA THR A 130 -27.00 -10.01 8.07
C THR A 130 -27.17 -8.73 8.91
N ALA A 131 -26.08 -8.13 9.37
CA ALA A 131 -26.11 -6.93 10.23
C ALA A 131 -25.83 -5.61 9.48
N PHE A 132 -25.76 -5.65 8.14
CA PHE A 132 -25.57 -4.49 7.26
C PHE A 132 -26.56 -4.51 6.10
#